data_AF-A0A6L8F0D2-F1
#
_entry.id   AF-A0A6L8F0D2-F1
#
_cell.length_a   1.000
_cell.length_b   1.000
_cell.length_c   1.000
_cell.angle_alpha   90.00
_cell.angle_beta   90.00
_cell.angle_gamma   90.00
#
_symmetry.space_group_name_H-M   'P 1'
#
loop_
_entity.id
_entity.type
_entity.pdbx_description
1 polymer ?
#
loop_
_entity_poly.entity_id
_entity_poly.type
_entity_poly.pdbx_seq_one_letter_code
_entity_poly.pdbx_strand_id
1 'polypeptide(L)' 'MEDQLRMVRHDLDKLPSLQCPDGYRIRTYQNGDAAHWARIMDRAFVDKGRTAQDTYANVINQPNCR' A
#
# COMPACT_ATOMS: atom_id res chain seq x y z
N MET A 1 10.04 -19.97 -14.41
CA MET A 1 8.58 -19.79 -14.53
C MET A 1 8.17 -19.18 -13.20
N GLU A 2 7.89 -17.89 -13.16
CA GLU A 2 7.64 -17.18 -11.90
C GLU A 2 6.24 -17.50 -11.39
N ASP A 3 6.10 -17.83 -10.11
CA ASP A 3 4.83 -18.14 -9.47
C ASP A 3 3.93 -16.89 -9.47
N GLN A 4 2.96 -16.88 -10.37
CA GLN A 4 1.99 -15.80 -10.45
C GLN A 4 1.10 -15.82 -9.19
N LEU A 5 0.97 -14.68 -8.52
CA LEU A 5 0.08 -14.54 -7.37
C LEU A 5 -1.35 -14.86 -7.79
N ARG A 6 -1.94 -15.87 -7.14
CA ARG A 6 -3.35 -16.24 -7.32
C ARG A 6 -4.15 -15.82 -6.10
N MET A 7 -5.32 -15.21 -6.33
CA MET A 7 -6.29 -15.05 -5.25
C MET A 7 -6.76 -16.43 -4.79
N VAL A 8 -6.57 -16.73 -3.51
CA VAL A 8 -6.96 -18.02 -2.91
C VAL A 8 -8.43 -18.02 -2.48
N ARG A 9 -9.04 -16.84 -2.29
CA ARG A 9 -10.47 -16.71 -2.01
C ARG A 9 -11.26 -16.47 -3.29
N HIS A 10 -12.33 -17.22 -3.45
CA HIS A 10 -13.26 -17.10 -4.58
C HIS A 10 -14.29 -15.98 -4.38
N ASP A 11 -14.55 -15.59 -3.14
CA ASP A 11 -15.50 -14.55 -2.75
C ASP A 11 -15.00 -13.76 -1.52
N LEU A 12 -15.75 -12.73 -1.16
CA LEU A 12 -15.50 -11.88 0.00
C LEU A 12 -16.41 -12.24 1.18
N ASP A 13 -17.04 -13.42 1.16
CA ASP A 13 -17.92 -13.84 2.25
C ASP A 13 -17.08 -14.16 3.50
N LYS A 14 -17.69 -13.93 4.68
CA LYS A 14 -17.08 -14.21 5.99
C LYS A 14 -15.74 -13.49 6.20
N LEU A 15 -15.55 -12.31 5.64
CA LEU A 15 -14.44 -11.44 6.04
C LEU A 15 -14.65 -11.01 7.50
N PRO A 16 -13.60 -11.04 8.33
CA PRO A 16 -13.70 -10.54 9.69
C PRO A 16 -14.03 -9.05 9.68
N SER A 17 -14.79 -8.60 10.68
CA SER A 17 -14.98 -7.16 10.90
C SER A 17 -13.63 -6.51 11.19
N LEU A 18 -13.31 -5.43 10.48
CA LEU A 18 -12.08 -4.68 10.72
C LEU A 18 -12.17 -3.98 12.09
N GLN A 19 -11.25 -4.32 12.99
CA GLN A 19 -11.13 -3.70 14.31
C GLN A 19 -10.04 -2.63 14.25
N CYS A 20 -10.35 -1.39 14.64
CA CYS A 20 -9.36 -0.31 14.74
C CYS A 20 -9.02 -0.08 16.21
N PRO A 21 -7.73 -0.14 16.61
CA PRO A 21 -7.33 0.13 17.99
C PRO A 21 -7.65 1.56 18.43
N ASP A 22 -7.85 1.75 19.74
CA ASP A 22 -8.04 3.07 20.32
C ASP A 22 -6.88 4.01 20.00
N GLY A 23 -7.20 5.28 19.73
CA GLY A 23 -6.20 6.29 19.35
C GLY A 23 -5.81 6.28 17.86
N TYR A 24 -6.35 5.35 17.06
CA TYR A 24 -6.13 5.30 15.62
C TYR A 24 -7.42 5.57 14.85
N ARG A 25 -7.27 6.04 13.61
CA ARG A 25 -8.38 6.25 12.69
C ARG A 25 -8.01 5.75 11.31
N ILE A 26 -8.92 5.00 10.70
CA ILE A 26 -8.85 4.63 9.29
C ILE A 26 -9.55 5.71 8.47
N ARG A 27 -8.88 6.20 7.44
CA ARG A 27 -9.43 7.18 6.49
C ARG A 27 -8.90 6.92 5.10
N THR A 28 -9.59 7.46 4.11
CA THR A 28 -9.12 7.49 2.73
C THR A 28 -7.92 8.42 2.58
N TYR A 29 -7.17 8.21 1.49
CA TYR A 29 -6.04 9.05 1.10
C TYR A 29 -6.47 10.51 0.91
N GLN A 30 -5.64 11.45 1.35
CA GLN A 30 -5.84 12.89 1.21
C GLN A 30 -4.59 13.56 0.63
N ASN A 31 -4.78 14.72 0.00
CA ASN A 31 -3.66 15.52 -0.49
C ASN A 31 -2.72 15.88 0.67
N GLY A 32 -1.41 15.70 0.47
CA GLY A 32 -0.38 15.86 1.50
C GLY A 32 0.08 14.55 2.16
N ASP A 33 -0.65 13.44 1.98
CA ASP A 33 -0.26 12.16 2.58
C ASP A 33 0.95 11.51 1.90
N ALA A 34 1.30 11.95 0.69
CA ALA A 34 2.34 11.34 -0.13
C ALA A 34 3.68 11.15 0.62
N ALA A 35 4.11 12.15 1.38
CA ALA A 35 5.38 12.10 2.11
C ALA A 35 5.35 11.05 3.25
N HIS A 36 4.21 10.90 3.93
CA HIS A 36 4.04 9.88 4.96
C HIS A 36 3.98 8.48 4.34
N TRP A 37 3.27 8.33 3.22
CA TRP A 37 3.21 7.06 2.48
C TRP A 37 4.57 6.64 1.95
N ALA A 38 5.38 7.55 1.39
CA ALA A 38 6.73 7.26 0.94
C ALA A 38 7.59 6.71 2.09
N ARG A 39 7.56 7.35 3.27
CA ARG A 39 8.28 6.87 4.46
C ARG A 39 7.85 5.48 4.91
N ILE A 40 6.54 5.19 4.88
CA ILE A 40 6.01 3.87 5.24
C ILE A 40 6.48 2.82 4.22
N MET A 41 6.36 3.11 2.92
CA MET A 41 6.78 2.20 1.86
C MET A 41 8.28 1.93 1.91
N ASP A 42 9.10 2.96 2.12
CA ASP A 42 10.53 2.80 2.31
C ASP A 42 10.78 1.85 3.50
N ARG A 43 10.27 2.15 4.69
CA ARG A 43 10.50 1.29 5.86
C ARG A 43 10.01 -0.16 5.67
N ALA A 44 8.88 -0.35 5.01
CA ALA A 44 8.25 -1.67 4.87
C ALA A 44 8.88 -2.54 3.78
N PHE A 45 9.51 -1.93 2.76
CA PHE A 45 9.99 -2.64 1.57
C PHE A 45 11.50 -2.42 1.26
N VAL A 46 12.24 -1.67 2.08
CA VAL A 46 13.68 -1.33 1.87
C VAL A 46 14.65 -2.50 2.05
N ASP A 47 14.19 -3.74 2.25
CA ASP A 47 15.09 -4.90 2.13
C ASP A 47 15.57 -5.18 0.68
N LYS A 48 15.21 -4.36 -0.32
CA LYS A 48 15.76 -4.45 -1.69
C LYS A 48 15.95 -3.10 -2.41
N GLY A 49 16.69 -2.16 -1.82
CA GLY A 49 17.35 -1.08 -2.57
C GLY A 49 16.44 -0.03 -3.25
N ARG A 50 15.21 0.16 -2.77
CA ARG A 50 14.31 1.21 -3.27
C ARG A 50 14.46 2.49 -2.45
N THR A 51 14.53 3.64 -3.13
CA THR A 51 14.56 4.97 -2.49
C THR A 51 13.19 5.63 -2.50
N ALA A 52 13.01 6.67 -1.66
CA ALA A 52 11.81 7.51 -1.67
C ALA A 52 11.48 8.04 -3.09
N GLN A 53 12.50 8.42 -3.85
CA GLN A 53 12.36 8.92 -5.22
C GLN A 53 11.83 7.83 -6.16
N ASP A 54 12.26 6.58 -6.00
CA ASP A 54 11.74 5.44 -6.76
C ASP A 54 10.26 5.19 -6.47
N THR A 55 9.84 5.35 -5.23
CA THR A 55 8.44 5.22 -4.81
C THR A 55 7.55 6.28 -5.49
N TYR A 56 8.00 7.54 -5.50
CA TYR A 56 7.28 8.61 -6.21
C TYR A 56 7.21 8.37 -7.72
N ALA A 57 8.31 7.97 -8.34
CA ALA A 57 8.37 7.77 -9.79
C ALA A 57 7.55 6.56 -10.26
N ASN A 58 7.59 5.45 -9.53
CA ASN A 58 7.06 4.17 -10.00
C ASN A 58 5.68 3.79 -9.44
N VAL A 59 5.17 4.51 -8.44
CA VAL A 59 3.87 4.20 -7.81
C VAL A 59 2.95 5.41 -7.82
N ILE A 60 3.42 6.57 -7.35
CA ILE A 60 2.55 7.74 -7.12
C ILE A 60 2.29 8.52 -8.42
N ASN A 61 3.33 8.75 -9.22
CA ASN A 61 3.24 9.58 -10.43
C ASN A 61 2.94 8.78 -11.71
N GLN A 62 2.56 7.51 -11.59
CA GLN A 62 2.26 6.73 -12.78
C GLN A 62 0.96 7.22 -13.44
N PRO A 63 0.95 7.41 -14.77
CA PRO A 63 -0.18 7.99 -15.50
C PRO A 63 -1.44 7.10 -15.49
N ASN A 64 -1.32 5.85 -15.02
CA ASN A 64 -2.38 4.85 -15.06
C ASN A 64 -3.06 4.62 -13.69
N CYS A 65 -2.71 5.36 -12.65
CA CYS A 65 -3.51 5.40 -11.41
C CYS A 65 -4.77 6.25 -11.64
N ARG A 66 -5.76 5.69 -12.34
CA ARG A 66 -7.14 6.17 -12.38
C ARG A 66 -8.06 5.17 -11.69
#